data_AF-A0A941R295-F1
#
_entry.id   AF-A0A941R295-F1
#
_cell.length_a   1.000
_cell.length_b   1.000
_cell.length_c   1.000
_cell.angle_alpha   90.00
_cell.angle_beta   90.00
_cell.angle_gamma   90.00
#
_symmetry.space_group_name_H-M   'P 1'
#
loop_
_entity.id
_entity.type
_entity.pdbx_description
1 polymer ?
#
loop_
_entity_poly.entity_id
_entity_poly.type
_entity_poly.pdbx_seq_one_letter_code
_entity_poly.pdbx_strand_id
1 'polypeptide(L)'
;MFSKRILVLGLATMVLSCATVQQQIGKVALKFMTKKEADFNNIAAIGMYQTNVYAADVGITTLGTEDWEEGENLVGVQLVKPAGAVGVIALDGTVTVDGQEAKSYGGGAYYARFDGDDTSPKKVVLTSSNGESTEFTISPLPAIRITKVNGNTESATIDVTAPLEIELEYDAAAEGKRVTVALITKAVGAKGFANFQTTVINGKIMVPSDAFKHKHIAGGGPTGKDVTNWLEGENHLQVSIVENERSKANQPFSYFKKMSTSMDTFPVTVSGNAEGRAYINARGEKEESNGKFGYEASSSNAWYARPLNTDIKRIGIASLSVSGTLYKEETETTEKESYMNGYAGYGKYNVITTTTTTFEFPQLDDEYWNQFLENIYSDLSSILTKDYNATLVSVNEITTNPIYNEFYTPQDENNKEYIAKNLRNTKRLIATGLEALGDRTTNLIADDATMPRLLRDMNLDAVMSVVINYQVAANNDNKIVLLPNVSYRVEGLDQSFDGTSSVWMQGSIKGPGVPFDKSEFNNLNALNRIGQKDVIVDLIKQSMKDLTEEQEKFGYQTVWKTALEN
;
A
#
# COMPACT_ATOMS: atom_id res chain seq x y z
N MET A 1 28.94 -20.68 1.16
CA MET A 1 29.05 -19.24 1.52
C MET A 1 27.88 -18.42 0.95
N PHE A 2 26.65 -18.95 0.98
CA PHE A 2 25.42 -18.31 0.50
C PHE A 2 24.32 -18.48 1.55
N SER A 3 24.24 -17.64 2.59
CA SER A 3 23.11 -17.72 3.53
C SER A 3 22.69 -16.39 4.19
N LYS A 4 23.22 -15.24 3.75
CA LYS A 4 22.88 -13.94 4.35
C LYS A 4 21.89 -13.07 3.54
N ARG A 5 21.35 -13.56 2.41
CA ARG A 5 20.48 -12.76 1.52
C ARG A 5 18.96 -13.00 1.68
N ILE A 6 18.53 -14.08 2.35
CA ILE A 6 17.10 -14.44 2.40
C ILE A 6 16.41 -13.93 3.69
N LEU A 7 17.15 -13.63 4.75
CA LEU A 7 16.55 -13.21 6.03
C LEU A 7 16.21 -11.70 6.11
N VAL A 8 16.61 -10.90 5.11
CA VAL A 8 16.40 -9.43 5.10
C VAL A 8 15.03 -9.03 4.53
N LEU A 9 14.32 -9.94 3.84
CA LEU A 9 13.00 -9.64 3.27
C LEU A 9 11.85 -9.63 4.30
N GLY A 10 11.99 -10.35 5.42
CA GLY A 10 10.90 -10.52 6.40
C GLY A 10 10.73 -9.37 7.41
N LEU A 11 11.70 -8.46 7.50
CA LEU A 11 11.65 -7.31 8.43
C LEU A 11 11.61 -5.95 7.70
N ALA A 12 11.99 -5.91 6.42
CA ALA A 12 12.01 -4.68 5.62
C ALA A 12 10.63 -4.28 5.08
N THR A 13 9.65 -5.17 5.11
CA THR A 13 8.26 -4.92 4.67
C THR A 13 7.41 -4.21 5.73
N MET A 14 7.88 -4.08 6.98
CA MET A 14 7.12 -3.45 8.07
C MET A 14 7.38 -1.94 8.24
N VAL A 15 8.21 -1.31 7.41
CA VAL A 15 8.67 0.09 7.59
C VAL A 15 8.21 1.03 6.45
N LEU A 16 7.34 0.58 5.55
CA LEU A 16 6.85 1.41 4.43
C LEU A 16 5.61 2.25 4.78
N SER A 17 5.58 2.90 5.94
CA SER A 17 4.68 4.05 6.14
C SER A 17 5.30 5.27 5.45
N CYS A 18 5.35 5.24 4.11
CA CYS A 18 6.01 6.24 3.27
C CYS A 18 5.30 7.61 3.24
N ALA A 19 4.23 7.82 4.00
CA ALA A 19 3.58 9.12 4.16
C ALA A 19 4.39 10.09 5.04
N THR A 20 5.17 9.59 6.01
CA THR A 20 5.83 10.45 7.02
C THR A 20 7.08 11.17 6.51
N VAL A 21 7.87 10.58 5.61
CA VAL A 21 9.15 11.18 5.19
C VAL A 21 8.94 12.38 4.26
N GLN A 22 7.99 12.34 3.32
CA GLN A 22 7.75 13.48 2.43
C GLN A 22 7.12 14.69 3.14
N GLN A 23 6.28 14.45 4.15
CA GLN A 23 5.66 15.51 4.96
C GLN A 23 6.61 16.07 6.05
N GLN A 24 7.67 15.35 6.42
CA GLN A 24 8.66 15.78 7.42
C GLN A 24 9.87 16.54 6.85
N ILE A 25 9.99 16.66 5.53
CA ILE A 25 11.06 17.47 4.93
C ILE A 25 10.67 18.94 5.03
N GLY A 26 11.18 19.63 6.04
CA GLY A 26 10.98 21.08 6.20
C GLY A 26 11.40 21.86 4.94
N LYS A 27 10.79 23.04 4.73
CA LYS A 27 10.97 23.90 3.54
C LYS A 27 12.43 24.07 3.09
N VAL A 28 13.36 24.16 4.04
CA VAL A 28 14.80 24.30 3.78
C VAL A 28 15.37 23.04 3.15
N ALA A 29 15.13 21.87 3.72
CA ALA A 29 15.61 20.59 3.18
C ALA A 29 14.93 20.25 1.84
N LEU A 30 13.65 20.62 1.67
CA LEU A 30 12.93 20.43 0.41
C LEU A 30 13.55 21.29 -0.70
N LYS A 31 13.88 22.55 -0.40
CA LYS A 31 14.55 23.48 -1.32
C LYS A 31 15.94 23.00 -1.74
N PHE A 32 16.69 22.35 -0.85
CA PHE A 32 18.00 21.76 -1.19
C PHE A 32 17.91 20.48 -2.02
N MET A 33 16.80 19.73 -1.94
CA MET A 33 16.60 18.48 -2.68
C MET A 33 15.86 18.65 -4.01
N THR A 34 15.34 19.85 -4.29
CA THR A 34 14.58 20.16 -5.51
C THR A 34 15.52 20.62 -6.61
N LYS A 35 15.74 19.77 -7.63
CA LYS A 35 16.47 20.14 -8.85
C LYS A 35 15.58 21.02 -9.73
N LYS A 36 16.18 22.03 -10.39
CA LYS A 36 15.53 22.75 -11.48
C LYS A 36 15.54 21.91 -12.77
N GLU A 37 14.45 21.94 -13.52
CA GLU A 37 14.30 21.20 -14.76
C GLU A 37 13.57 22.02 -15.82
N ALA A 38 14.08 21.99 -17.05
CA ALA A 38 13.57 22.76 -18.18
C ALA A 38 12.83 21.87 -19.19
N ASP A 39 13.19 20.58 -19.28
CA ASP A 39 12.57 19.66 -20.23
C ASP A 39 11.30 19.04 -19.64
N PHE A 40 10.14 19.30 -20.27
CA PHE A 40 8.85 18.79 -19.80
C PHE A 40 8.75 17.25 -19.84
N ASN A 41 9.57 16.56 -20.63
CA ASN A 41 9.63 15.10 -20.61
C ASN A 41 10.14 14.54 -19.28
N ASN A 42 10.89 15.34 -18.52
CA ASN A 42 11.43 14.98 -17.20
C ASN A 42 10.54 15.47 -16.05
N ILE A 43 9.31 15.91 -16.36
CA ILE A 43 8.37 16.49 -15.40
C ILE A 43 7.05 15.71 -15.46
N ALA A 44 6.50 15.44 -14.28
CA ALA A 44 5.09 15.09 -14.10
C ALA A 44 4.39 16.26 -13.39
N ALA A 45 3.15 16.55 -13.77
CA ALA A 45 2.46 17.75 -13.30
C ALA A 45 1.05 17.44 -12.77
N ILE A 46 0.68 18.18 -11.73
CA ILE A 46 -0.66 18.14 -11.15
C ILE A 46 -1.17 19.58 -11.21
N GLY A 47 -2.09 19.86 -12.13
CA GLY A 47 -2.81 21.13 -12.13
C GLY A 47 -3.72 21.20 -10.91
N MET A 48 -3.71 22.31 -10.18
CA MET A 48 -4.41 22.41 -8.90
C MET A 48 -5.32 23.64 -8.86
N TYR A 49 -6.55 23.45 -8.40
CA TYR A 49 -7.51 24.51 -8.08
C TYR A 49 -8.09 24.20 -6.70
N GLN A 50 -7.77 25.00 -5.69
CA GLN A 50 -8.34 24.91 -4.35
C GLN A 50 -9.22 26.12 -4.09
N THR A 51 -10.49 25.90 -3.73
CA THR A 51 -11.40 26.98 -3.33
C THR A 51 -11.56 27.07 -1.82
N ASN A 52 -11.77 28.29 -1.33
CA ASN A 52 -12.07 28.60 0.07
C ASN A 52 -11.00 28.04 1.02
N VAL A 53 -9.74 28.44 0.82
CA VAL A 53 -8.63 27.97 1.65
C VAL A 53 -8.72 28.50 3.08
N TYR A 54 -8.31 27.66 4.03
CA TYR A 54 -8.32 27.97 5.45
C TYR A 54 -7.36 29.09 5.82
N ALA A 55 -7.65 29.79 6.93
CA ALA A 55 -6.85 30.89 7.43
C ALA A 55 -5.38 30.51 7.69
N ALA A 56 -4.46 31.44 7.44
CA ALA A 56 -3.02 31.23 7.65
C ALA A 56 -2.66 30.93 9.12
N ASP A 57 -3.47 31.44 10.06
CA ASP A 57 -3.26 31.33 11.52
C ASP A 57 -3.64 29.97 12.11
N VAL A 58 -4.29 29.09 11.33
CA VAL A 58 -4.54 27.67 11.66
C VAL A 58 -3.24 26.93 12.04
N GLY A 59 -2.08 27.46 11.63
CA GLY A 59 -0.77 27.02 12.11
C GLY A 59 -0.32 25.70 11.51
N ILE A 60 -0.81 25.37 10.31
CA ILE A 60 -0.34 24.26 9.48
C ILE A 60 1.09 24.55 9.03
N THR A 61 2.01 23.63 9.28
CA THR A 61 3.45 23.84 9.04
C THR A 61 3.96 23.14 7.78
N THR A 62 3.11 22.34 7.13
CA THR A 62 3.48 21.46 6.00
C THR A 62 3.46 22.17 4.64
N LEU A 63 2.77 23.30 4.53
CA LEU A 63 2.74 24.16 3.34
C LEU A 63 3.13 25.59 3.71
N GLY A 64 3.57 26.38 2.72
CA GLY A 64 3.78 27.80 2.91
C GLY A 64 2.47 28.56 2.97
N THR A 65 1.81 28.55 4.12
CA THR A 65 0.52 29.25 4.34
C THR A 65 0.68 30.71 4.72
N GLU A 66 1.91 31.24 4.72
CA GLU A 66 2.30 32.48 5.42
C GLU A 66 1.68 33.76 4.82
N ASP A 67 1.07 33.67 3.63
CA ASP A 67 0.65 34.83 2.87
C ASP A 67 -0.67 34.68 2.12
N TRP A 68 -1.47 33.64 2.35
CA TRP A 68 -2.85 33.61 1.82
C TRP A 68 -3.85 34.07 2.87
N GLU A 69 -4.97 34.61 2.43
CA GLU A 69 -6.08 35.02 3.27
C GLU A 69 -7.14 33.92 3.31
N GLU A 70 -7.88 33.86 4.42
CA GLU A 70 -8.99 32.91 4.56
C GLU A 70 -10.04 33.16 3.48
N GLY A 71 -10.54 32.08 2.88
CA GLY A 71 -11.57 32.14 1.84
C GLY A 71 -11.04 32.40 0.43
N GLU A 72 -9.75 32.64 0.25
CA GLU A 72 -9.16 32.79 -1.09
C GLU A 72 -9.19 31.48 -1.89
N ASN A 73 -9.04 31.64 -3.21
CA ASN A 73 -8.89 30.55 -4.16
C ASN A 73 -7.43 30.46 -4.62
N LEU A 74 -6.83 29.28 -4.57
CA LEU A 74 -5.46 29.02 -5.03
C LEU A 74 -5.47 28.20 -6.31
N VAL A 75 -4.81 28.69 -7.35
CA VAL A 75 -4.75 27.99 -8.63
C VAL A 75 -3.33 27.94 -9.17
N GLY A 76 -2.93 26.79 -9.71
CA GLY A 76 -1.63 26.65 -10.34
C GLY A 76 -1.25 25.19 -10.58
N VAL A 77 -0.02 24.83 -10.21
CA VAL A 77 0.56 23.52 -10.53
C VAL A 77 1.53 23.04 -9.46
N GLN A 78 1.48 21.73 -9.19
CA GLN A 78 2.50 20.99 -8.44
C GLN A 78 3.30 20.12 -9.41
N LEU A 79 4.62 20.33 -9.44
CA LEU A 79 5.55 19.58 -10.27
C LEU A 79 6.29 18.52 -9.46
N VAL A 80 6.38 17.32 -10.03
CA VAL A 80 7.03 16.17 -9.39
C VAL A 80 7.93 15.45 -10.38
N LYS A 81 8.86 14.66 -9.84
CA LYS A 81 9.64 13.76 -10.69
C LYS A 81 8.73 12.66 -11.26
N PRO A 82 8.90 12.30 -12.53
CA PRO A 82 8.20 11.14 -13.09
C PRO A 82 8.71 9.83 -12.47
N ALA A 83 8.12 8.70 -12.89
CA ALA A 83 8.39 7.35 -12.38
C ALA A 83 9.90 7.02 -12.23
N GLY A 84 10.24 6.19 -11.24
CA GLY A 84 11.62 5.76 -10.97
C GLY A 84 12.42 6.71 -10.08
N ALA A 85 11.81 7.79 -9.58
CA ALA A 85 12.42 8.70 -8.61
C ALA A 85 11.40 9.20 -7.57
N VAL A 86 11.87 9.35 -6.34
CA VAL A 86 11.10 9.97 -5.25
C VAL A 86 11.42 11.47 -5.20
N GLY A 87 10.38 12.29 -5.14
CA GLY A 87 10.47 13.70 -4.78
C GLY A 87 9.93 14.68 -5.80
N VAL A 88 10.03 15.94 -5.42
CA VAL A 88 9.52 17.11 -6.16
C VAL A 88 10.59 17.71 -7.08
N ILE A 89 10.15 18.48 -8.08
CA ILE A 89 11.03 19.14 -9.06
C ILE A 89 10.58 20.58 -9.26
N ALA A 90 11.52 21.51 -9.45
CA ALA A 90 11.21 22.91 -9.73
C ALA A 90 11.31 23.16 -11.23
N LEU A 91 10.42 23.99 -11.77
CA LEU A 91 10.54 24.46 -13.14
C LEU A 91 11.73 25.43 -13.24
N ASP A 92 12.58 25.24 -14.25
CA ASP A 92 13.45 26.29 -14.73
C ASP A 92 12.71 27.13 -15.78
N GLY A 93 12.00 28.15 -15.31
CA GLY A 93 11.06 28.91 -16.14
C GLY A 93 10.05 29.67 -15.30
N THR A 94 8.92 29.99 -15.90
CA THR A 94 7.83 30.75 -15.27
C THR A 94 6.51 29.98 -15.35
N VAL A 95 5.66 30.21 -14.35
CA VAL A 95 4.27 29.74 -14.32
C VAL A 95 3.39 30.96 -14.17
N THR A 96 2.36 31.08 -15.00
CA THR A 96 1.34 32.13 -14.88
C THR A 96 -0.05 31.51 -14.83
N VAL A 97 -0.99 32.20 -14.18
CA VAL A 97 -2.41 31.86 -14.15
C VAL A 97 -3.21 33.07 -14.56
N ASP A 98 -3.99 32.97 -15.63
CA ASP A 98 -4.69 34.10 -16.27
C ASP A 98 -3.78 35.31 -16.52
N GLY A 99 -2.50 35.06 -16.81
CA GLY A 99 -1.49 36.09 -17.06
C GLY A 99 -0.82 36.66 -15.81
N GLN A 100 -1.31 36.37 -14.60
CA GLN A 100 -0.64 36.70 -13.34
C GLN A 100 0.49 35.71 -13.06
N GLU A 101 1.66 36.18 -12.65
CA GLU A 101 2.77 35.28 -12.25
C GLU A 101 2.42 34.52 -10.97
N ALA A 102 2.54 33.19 -11.03
CA ALA A 102 2.30 32.31 -9.89
C ALA A 102 3.51 32.32 -8.95
N LYS A 103 3.27 32.53 -7.66
CA LYS A 103 4.31 32.48 -6.63
C LYS A 103 4.77 31.05 -6.42
N SER A 104 6.08 30.83 -6.33
CA SER A 104 6.63 29.55 -5.91
C SER A 104 6.57 29.37 -4.40
N TYR A 105 5.99 28.26 -3.96
CA TYR A 105 5.91 27.87 -2.55
C TYR A 105 7.00 26.85 -2.16
N GLY A 106 7.95 26.61 -3.07
CA GLY A 106 8.98 25.59 -2.93
C GLY A 106 8.51 24.20 -3.33
N GLY A 107 9.46 23.28 -3.51
CA GLY A 107 9.15 21.89 -3.83
C GLY A 107 8.28 21.70 -5.08
N GLY A 108 8.46 22.51 -6.12
CA GLY A 108 7.70 22.39 -7.37
C GLY A 108 6.27 22.93 -7.33
N ALA A 109 5.83 23.53 -6.22
CA ALA A 109 4.52 24.16 -6.12
C ALA A 109 4.55 25.63 -6.59
N TYR A 110 3.62 25.98 -7.48
CA TYR A 110 3.41 27.33 -7.98
C TYR A 110 1.92 27.67 -7.95
N TYR A 111 1.53 28.75 -7.28
CA TYR A 111 0.13 29.19 -7.19
C TYR A 111 -0.03 30.69 -7.41
N ALA A 112 -1.08 31.07 -8.12
CA ALA A 112 -1.68 32.39 -8.07
C ALA A 112 -2.89 32.36 -7.12
N ARG A 113 -3.19 33.53 -6.55
CA ARG A 113 -4.29 33.75 -5.60
C ARG A 113 -5.40 34.52 -6.30
N PHE A 114 -6.64 34.17 -5.99
CA PHE A 114 -7.85 34.81 -6.49
C PHE A 114 -8.82 35.02 -5.33
N ASP A 115 -9.68 36.02 -5.48
CA ASP A 115 -10.74 36.29 -4.51
C ASP A 115 -11.69 35.09 -4.39
N GLY A 116 -12.28 34.90 -3.21
CA GLY A 116 -13.12 33.72 -2.91
C GLY A 116 -14.37 33.62 -3.79
N ASP A 117 -14.90 34.75 -4.25
CA ASP A 117 -16.06 34.81 -5.17
C ASP A 117 -15.69 34.51 -6.63
N ASP A 118 -14.39 34.52 -6.98
CA ASP A 118 -13.90 34.14 -8.29
C ASP A 118 -13.81 32.61 -8.44
N THR A 119 -14.93 32.03 -8.86
CA THR A 119 -15.09 30.61 -9.19
C THR A 119 -15.04 30.34 -10.69
N SER A 120 -14.40 31.22 -11.46
CA SER A 120 -14.25 31.03 -12.90
C SER A 120 -13.14 30.03 -13.24
N PRO A 121 -13.27 29.24 -14.34
CA PRO A 121 -12.16 28.42 -14.82
C PRO A 121 -10.91 29.26 -15.10
N LYS A 122 -9.75 28.74 -14.70
CA LYS A 122 -8.47 29.44 -14.79
C LYS A 122 -7.54 28.77 -15.77
N LYS A 123 -6.82 29.57 -16.56
CA LYS A 123 -5.81 29.10 -17.51
C LYS A 123 -4.42 29.18 -16.88
N VAL A 124 -3.79 28.04 -16.70
CA VAL A 124 -2.41 27.92 -16.23
C VAL A 124 -1.48 27.78 -17.43
N VAL A 125 -0.42 28.56 -17.49
CA VAL A 125 0.61 28.53 -18.55
C VAL A 125 1.97 28.29 -17.90
N LEU A 126 2.70 27.28 -18.39
CA LEU A 126 4.07 27.00 -18.02
C LEU A 126 4.97 27.35 -19.19
N THR A 127 6.03 28.12 -18.94
CA THR A 127 7.04 28.48 -19.95
C THR A 127 8.42 28.11 -19.42
N SER A 128 9.09 27.20 -20.09
CA SER A 128 10.43 26.76 -19.74
C SER A 128 11.51 27.69 -20.28
N SER A 129 12.67 27.73 -19.63
CA SER A 129 13.85 28.48 -20.07
C SER A 129 14.41 28.01 -21.41
N ASN A 130 14.06 26.79 -21.85
CA ASN A 130 14.41 26.25 -23.17
C ASN A 130 13.50 26.76 -24.31
N GLY A 131 12.46 27.54 -23.99
CA GLY A 131 11.49 28.09 -24.95
C GLY A 131 10.24 27.23 -25.17
N GLU A 132 10.14 26.04 -24.56
CA GLU A 132 8.92 25.24 -24.57
C GLU A 132 7.84 25.87 -23.71
N SER A 133 6.59 25.79 -24.15
CA SER A 133 5.45 26.28 -23.40
C SER A 133 4.27 25.33 -23.53
N THR A 134 3.49 25.22 -22.45
CA THR A 134 2.25 24.47 -22.42
C THR A 134 1.24 25.14 -21.52
N GLU A 135 -0.03 24.85 -21.76
CA GLU A 135 -1.14 25.42 -21.02
C GLU A 135 -2.24 24.40 -20.74
N PHE A 136 -3.00 24.64 -19.68
CA PHE A 136 -4.22 23.91 -19.40
C PHE A 136 -5.22 24.81 -18.67
N THR A 137 -6.51 24.48 -18.79
CA THR A 137 -7.57 25.12 -18.02
C THR A 137 -8.09 24.18 -16.96
N ILE A 138 -8.28 24.70 -15.75
CA ILE A 138 -8.84 23.97 -14.61
C ILE A 138 -10.04 24.74 -14.04
N SER A 139 -11.09 24.01 -13.72
CA SER A 139 -12.34 24.54 -13.16
C SER A 139 -12.44 24.22 -11.68
N PRO A 140 -13.05 25.08 -10.87
CA PRO A 140 -13.30 24.78 -9.47
C PRO A 140 -14.37 23.70 -9.31
N LEU A 141 -14.46 23.15 -8.10
CA LEU A 141 -15.56 22.29 -7.70
C LEU A 141 -16.72 23.11 -7.12
N PRO A 142 -17.94 22.55 -7.07
CA PRO A 142 -19.06 23.21 -6.43
C PRO A 142 -18.76 23.54 -4.96
N ALA A 143 -19.34 24.63 -4.46
CA ALA A 143 -19.06 25.12 -3.12
C ALA A 143 -19.71 24.22 -2.06
N ILE A 144 -19.04 24.11 -0.91
CA ILE A 144 -19.56 23.49 0.30
C ILE A 144 -19.36 24.45 1.47
N ARG A 145 -20.24 24.34 2.47
CA ARG A 145 -20.16 25.14 3.69
C ARG A 145 -20.60 24.32 4.90
N ILE A 146 -19.81 24.36 5.95
CA ILE A 146 -20.16 23.80 7.26
C ILE A 146 -21.07 24.81 7.96
N THR A 147 -22.29 24.40 8.28
CA THR A 147 -23.26 25.26 8.97
C THR A 147 -23.32 24.96 10.46
N LYS A 148 -23.20 23.68 10.84
CA LYS A 148 -23.11 23.27 12.25
C LYS A 148 -22.15 22.11 12.46
N VAL A 149 -21.53 22.10 13.64
CA VAL A 149 -20.80 20.95 14.18
C VAL A 149 -21.37 20.62 15.56
N ASN A 150 -21.83 19.38 15.74
CA ASN A 150 -22.49 18.93 16.97
C ASN A 150 -23.60 19.90 17.44
N GLY A 151 -24.38 20.45 16.50
CA GLY A 151 -25.47 21.39 16.74
C GLY A 151 -25.06 22.85 16.99
N ASN A 152 -23.77 23.20 16.97
CA ASN A 152 -23.28 24.57 17.21
C ASN A 152 -22.88 25.25 15.89
N THR A 153 -23.14 26.56 15.79
CA THR A 153 -22.96 27.37 14.55
C THR A 153 -21.70 28.24 14.52
N GLU A 154 -21.03 28.44 15.66
CA GLU A 154 -19.87 29.34 15.75
C GLU A 154 -18.58 28.60 16.11
N SER A 155 -18.64 27.73 17.12
CA SER A 155 -17.56 26.82 17.51
C SER A 155 -18.15 25.60 18.21
N ALA A 156 -17.44 24.48 18.18
CA ALA A 156 -17.93 23.23 18.77
C ALA A 156 -16.82 22.47 19.51
N THR A 157 -17.21 21.64 20.48
CA THR A 157 -16.31 20.63 21.05
C THR A 157 -16.48 19.31 20.31
N ILE A 158 -15.36 18.70 19.93
CA ILE A 158 -15.28 17.35 19.38
C ILE A 158 -14.58 16.47 20.42
N ASP A 159 -15.35 15.62 21.09
CA ASP A 159 -14.81 14.50 21.86
C ASP A 159 -14.55 13.33 20.89
N VAL A 160 -13.28 12.98 20.68
CA VAL A 160 -12.88 11.91 19.74
C VAL A 160 -13.35 10.51 20.16
N THR A 161 -13.99 10.37 21.32
CA THR A 161 -14.62 9.13 21.78
C THR A 161 -16.12 9.05 21.45
N ALA A 162 -16.72 10.14 20.98
CA ALA A 162 -18.13 10.25 20.60
C ALA A 162 -18.32 10.40 19.09
N PRO A 163 -19.50 10.06 18.53
CA PRO A 163 -19.83 10.36 17.14
C PRO A 163 -19.77 11.87 16.87
N LEU A 164 -19.39 12.24 15.65
CA LEU A 164 -19.34 13.62 15.17
C LEU A 164 -20.46 13.87 14.17
N GLU A 165 -21.26 14.89 14.44
CA GLU A 165 -22.31 15.37 13.54
C GLU A 165 -21.85 16.66 12.83
N ILE A 166 -21.97 16.67 11.50
CA ILE A 166 -21.64 17.81 10.65
C ILE A 166 -22.86 18.13 9.78
N GLU A 167 -23.37 19.36 9.86
CA GLU A 167 -24.39 19.86 8.95
C GLU A 167 -23.71 20.68 7.85
N LEU A 168 -24.08 20.41 6.59
CA LEU A 168 -23.51 21.04 5.40
C LEU A 168 -24.58 21.72 4.55
N GLU A 169 -24.25 22.88 4.03
CA GLU A 169 -24.86 23.45 2.83
C GLU A 169 -23.94 23.19 1.63
N TYR A 170 -24.51 22.81 0.49
CA TYR A 170 -23.74 22.56 -0.73
C TYR A 170 -24.58 22.81 -1.98
N ASP A 171 -23.92 23.16 -3.07
CA ASP A 171 -24.56 23.34 -4.37
C ASP A 171 -25.13 22.02 -4.89
N ALA A 172 -26.27 22.05 -5.59
CA ALA A 172 -26.87 20.85 -6.19
C ALA A 172 -25.90 20.07 -7.11
N ALA A 173 -24.92 20.76 -7.73
CA ALA A 173 -23.88 20.14 -8.54
C ALA A 173 -22.90 19.26 -7.75
N ALA A 174 -22.88 19.34 -6.42
CA ALA A 174 -22.11 18.45 -5.56
C ALA A 174 -22.85 17.15 -5.22
N GLU A 175 -24.15 17.03 -5.49
CA GLU A 175 -24.91 15.82 -5.14
C GLU A 175 -24.27 14.55 -5.73
N GLY A 176 -24.12 13.51 -4.90
CA GLY A 176 -23.44 12.26 -5.26
C GLY A 176 -21.91 12.31 -5.24
N LYS A 177 -21.28 13.48 -5.04
CA LYS A 177 -19.83 13.59 -4.85
C LYS A 177 -19.41 13.11 -3.46
N ARG A 178 -18.14 12.76 -3.31
CA ARG A 178 -17.55 12.36 -2.03
C ARG A 178 -16.91 13.54 -1.32
N VAL A 179 -17.11 13.60 -0.01
CA VAL A 179 -16.42 14.53 0.88
C VAL A 179 -15.48 13.77 1.82
N THR A 180 -14.34 14.37 2.09
CA THR A 180 -13.35 13.93 3.08
C THR A 180 -13.40 14.84 4.30
N VAL A 181 -13.40 14.24 5.49
CA VAL A 181 -13.41 14.94 6.78
C VAL A 181 -12.03 14.82 7.42
N ALA A 182 -11.48 15.95 7.89
CA ALA A 182 -10.15 16.03 8.47
C ALA A 182 -10.10 16.92 9.72
N LEU A 183 -9.16 16.60 10.62
CA LEU A 183 -8.81 17.38 11.80
C LEU A 183 -7.29 17.57 11.86
N ILE A 184 -6.82 18.57 12.59
CA ILE A 184 -5.39 18.80 12.74
C ILE A 184 -4.77 17.76 13.67
N THR A 185 -3.70 17.14 13.20
CA THR A 185 -2.81 16.28 14.00
C THR A 185 -1.48 16.97 14.25
N LYS A 186 -0.77 16.47 15.27
CA LYS A 186 0.61 16.85 15.55
C LYS A 186 1.51 15.62 15.49
N ALA A 187 2.54 15.70 14.65
CA ALA A 187 3.56 14.67 14.52
C ALA A 187 4.95 15.33 14.43
N VAL A 188 5.84 15.01 15.38
CA VAL A 188 7.26 15.41 15.36
C VAL A 188 7.49 16.88 14.96
N GLY A 189 6.83 17.80 15.65
CA GLY A 189 6.99 19.25 15.43
C GLY A 189 6.23 19.83 14.23
N ALA A 190 5.56 19.01 13.42
CA ALA A 190 4.69 19.45 12.34
C ALA A 190 3.20 19.35 12.72
N LYS A 191 2.40 20.28 12.20
CA LYS A 191 0.93 20.27 12.25
C LYS A 191 0.37 20.15 10.83
N GLY A 192 -0.64 19.30 10.66
CA GLY A 192 -1.27 19.06 9.37
C GLY A 192 -2.68 18.49 9.53
N PHE A 193 -3.55 18.75 8.56
CA PHE A 193 -4.85 18.09 8.48
C PHE A 193 -4.67 16.60 8.21
N ALA A 194 -5.21 15.76 9.09
CA ALA A 194 -5.33 14.34 8.89
C ALA A 194 -6.79 13.97 8.63
N ASN A 195 -7.08 13.60 7.39
CA ASN A 195 -8.29 12.90 6.97
C ASN A 195 -8.50 11.64 7.81
N PHE A 196 -9.75 11.39 8.21
CA PHE A 196 -10.13 10.22 9.01
C PHE A 196 -11.46 9.59 8.60
N GLN A 197 -12.24 10.25 7.75
CA GLN A 197 -13.46 9.68 7.17
C GLN A 197 -13.70 10.25 5.78
N THR A 198 -14.17 9.40 4.87
CA THR A 198 -14.79 9.81 3.61
C THR A 198 -16.25 9.37 3.60
N THR A 199 -17.13 10.10 2.93
CA THR A 199 -18.55 9.73 2.73
C THR A 199 -19.07 10.39 1.46
N VAL A 200 -20.18 9.93 0.91
CA VAL A 200 -20.93 10.72 -0.08
C VAL A 200 -21.56 11.92 0.63
N ILE A 201 -21.56 13.07 -0.05
CA ILE A 201 -22.04 14.33 0.50
C ILE A 201 -23.54 14.26 0.84
N ASN A 202 -23.90 14.83 1.98
CA ASN A 202 -25.28 14.92 2.45
C ASN A 202 -25.40 16.15 3.36
N GLY A 203 -26.60 16.71 3.51
CA GLY A 203 -26.84 17.90 4.35
C GLY A 203 -26.56 17.64 5.83
N LYS A 204 -26.53 16.37 6.22
CA LYS A 204 -26.10 15.91 7.54
C LYS A 204 -25.20 14.68 7.41
N ILE A 205 -23.97 14.80 7.90
CA ILE A 205 -22.98 13.73 7.92
C ILE A 205 -22.80 13.26 9.37
N MET A 206 -22.85 11.94 9.56
CA MET A 206 -22.57 11.29 10.83
C MET A 206 -21.26 10.50 10.73
N VAL A 207 -20.23 10.97 11.41
CA VAL A 207 -18.95 10.28 11.48
C VAL A 207 -18.89 9.43 12.76
N PRO A 208 -18.66 8.11 12.66
CA PRO A 208 -18.59 7.25 13.84
C PRO A 208 -17.34 7.56 14.66
N SER A 209 -17.41 7.37 15.98
CA SER A 209 -16.25 7.59 16.87
C SER A 209 -15.05 6.70 16.53
N ASP A 210 -15.29 5.52 15.96
CA ASP A 210 -14.23 4.64 15.49
C ASP A 210 -13.33 5.31 14.44
N ALA A 211 -13.85 6.21 13.60
CA ALA A 211 -13.09 6.88 12.55
C ALA A 211 -11.87 7.65 13.10
N PHE A 212 -11.96 8.21 14.31
CA PHE A 212 -10.85 8.92 14.95
C PHE A 212 -9.63 8.04 15.26
N LYS A 213 -9.78 6.71 15.22
CA LYS A 213 -8.68 5.73 15.39
C LYS A 213 -7.91 5.46 14.08
N HIS A 214 -8.44 5.91 12.93
CA HIS A 214 -8.02 5.51 11.58
C HIS A 214 -7.75 6.69 10.66
N LYS A 215 -6.83 7.55 11.05
CA LYS A 215 -6.45 8.70 10.22
C LYS A 215 -5.36 8.35 9.20
N HIS A 216 -5.32 9.08 8.10
CA HIS A 216 -4.35 8.83 7.03
C HIS A 216 -2.90 9.16 7.45
N ILE A 217 -2.71 10.22 8.25
CA ILE A 217 -1.40 10.52 8.84
C ILE A 217 -1.24 9.68 10.10
N ALA A 218 -0.71 8.47 9.94
CA ALA A 218 -0.41 7.57 11.04
C ALA A 218 1.06 7.12 11.01
N GLY A 219 1.67 6.98 12.19
CA GLY A 219 3.04 6.51 12.34
C GLY A 219 3.08 5.35 13.33
N GLY A 220 3.48 4.16 12.89
CA GLY A 220 3.51 2.97 13.75
C GLY A 220 4.92 2.64 14.24
N GLY A 221 5.06 2.39 15.53
CA GLY A 221 6.22 1.67 16.07
C GLY A 221 6.09 0.14 15.88
N PRO A 222 6.98 -0.67 16.51
CA PRO A 222 6.91 -2.14 16.46
C PRO A 222 5.61 -2.74 17.03
N THR A 223 4.83 -1.96 17.79
CA THR A 223 3.56 -2.37 18.40
C THR A 223 2.34 -2.03 17.55
N GLY A 224 2.53 -1.36 16.40
CA GLY A 224 1.46 -0.84 15.56
C GLY A 224 0.69 0.35 16.13
N LYS A 225 0.96 0.74 17.38
CA LYS A 225 0.35 1.93 18.00
C LYS A 225 0.74 3.18 17.22
N ASP A 226 -0.26 3.98 16.89
CA ASP A 226 -0.06 5.26 16.23
C ASP A 226 0.61 6.25 17.19
N VAL A 227 1.69 6.89 16.74
CA VAL A 227 2.46 7.89 17.50
C VAL A 227 2.09 9.31 17.11
N THR A 228 1.21 9.48 16.13
CA THR A 228 0.65 10.78 15.77
C THR A 228 -0.60 11.00 16.64
N ASN A 229 -0.76 12.20 17.20
CA ASN A 229 -1.90 12.51 18.05
C ASN A 229 -2.75 13.60 17.41
N TRP A 230 -4.05 13.59 17.71
CA TRP A 230 -4.89 14.75 17.45
C TRP A 230 -4.33 15.96 18.21
N LEU A 231 -4.39 17.15 17.60
CA LEU A 231 -4.04 18.37 18.31
C LEU A 231 -5.17 18.69 19.29
N GLU A 232 -4.96 18.37 20.57
CA GLU A 232 -5.90 18.69 21.66
C GLU A 232 -6.00 20.20 21.87
N GLY A 233 -7.19 20.67 22.29
CA GLY A 233 -7.49 22.09 22.42
C GLY A 233 -7.92 22.71 21.09
N GLU A 234 -7.43 23.92 20.80
CA GLU A 234 -7.76 24.65 19.57
C GLU A 234 -7.36 23.87 18.31
N ASN A 235 -8.35 23.64 17.45
CA ASN A 235 -8.23 22.85 16.24
C ASN A 235 -9.23 23.38 15.19
N HIS A 236 -9.15 22.84 13.97
CA HIS A 236 -10.09 23.14 12.90
C HIS A 236 -10.57 21.82 12.28
N LEU A 237 -11.88 21.70 12.12
CA LEU A 237 -12.49 20.68 11.29
C LEU A 237 -12.46 21.15 9.85
N GLN A 238 -12.06 20.29 8.93
CA GLN A 238 -12.15 20.53 7.49
C GLN A 238 -13.04 19.49 6.85
N VAL A 239 -13.91 19.95 5.95
CA VAL A 239 -14.62 19.09 4.99
C VAL A 239 -14.17 19.51 3.59
N SER A 240 -13.89 18.55 2.71
CA SER A 240 -13.47 18.84 1.34
C SER A 240 -14.03 17.87 0.32
N ILE A 241 -14.42 18.37 -0.85
CA ILE A 241 -14.59 17.57 -2.08
C ILE A 241 -13.26 17.62 -2.84
N VAL A 242 -12.77 16.47 -3.29
CA VAL A 242 -11.59 16.38 -4.17
C VAL A 242 -11.98 15.57 -5.41
N GLU A 243 -11.69 16.11 -6.60
CA GLU A 243 -11.85 15.38 -7.85
C GLU A 243 -10.58 15.43 -8.68
N ASN A 244 -10.25 14.30 -9.28
CA ASN A 244 -9.11 14.15 -10.17
C ASN A 244 -9.62 13.89 -11.60
N GLU A 245 -9.31 14.80 -12.51
CA GLU A 245 -9.54 14.61 -13.95
C GLU A 245 -8.22 14.26 -14.63
N ARG A 246 -8.17 13.08 -15.26
CA ARG A 246 -7.07 12.69 -16.14
C ARG A 246 -7.44 12.97 -17.58
N SER A 247 -6.63 13.76 -18.26
CA SER A 247 -6.73 13.87 -19.73
C SER A 247 -5.67 12.98 -20.37
N LYS A 248 -6.10 12.07 -21.26
CA LYS A 248 -5.21 11.13 -21.97
C LYS A 248 -4.69 11.68 -23.31
N ALA A 249 -5.20 12.81 -23.79
CA ALA A 249 -4.88 13.32 -25.13
C ALA A 249 -4.04 14.60 -25.06
N ASN A 250 -2.98 14.66 -25.87
CA ASN A 250 -2.13 15.85 -26.11
C ASN A 250 -1.58 16.51 -24.84
N GLN A 251 -1.15 15.70 -23.88
CA GLN A 251 -0.49 16.16 -22.67
C GLN A 251 1.00 16.42 -22.92
N PRO A 252 1.56 17.55 -22.46
CA PRO A 252 2.98 17.88 -22.58
C PRO A 252 3.87 17.10 -21.58
N PHE A 253 3.27 16.46 -20.57
CA PHE A 253 3.96 15.79 -19.48
C PHE A 253 3.79 14.28 -19.58
N SER A 254 4.78 13.54 -19.08
CA SER A 254 4.73 12.07 -18.94
C SER A 254 3.55 11.61 -18.07
N TYR A 255 3.16 12.43 -17.09
CA TYR A 255 1.95 12.28 -16.29
C TYR A 255 1.32 13.65 -16.06
N PHE A 256 0.00 13.72 -16.23
CA PHE A 256 -0.79 14.89 -15.87
C PHE A 256 -2.17 14.52 -15.34
N LYS A 257 -2.55 15.18 -14.24
CA LYS A 257 -3.93 15.24 -13.77
C LYS A 257 -4.28 16.67 -13.37
N LYS A 258 -5.56 17.01 -13.48
CA LYS A 258 -6.14 18.19 -12.83
C LYS A 258 -6.79 17.73 -11.53
N MET A 259 -6.41 18.34 -10.42
CA MET A 259 -6.97 18.12 -9.11
C MET A 259 -7.69 19.39 -8.68
N SER A 260 -9.01 19.32 -8.59
CA SER A 260 -9.80 20.42 -8.06
C SER A 260 -10.26 20.06 -6.65
N THR A 261 -10.29 21.03 -5.75
CA THR A 261 -10.68 20.87 -4.36
C THR A 261 -11.58 22.02 -3.95
N SER A 262 -12.72 21.71 -3.34
CA SER A 262 -13.57 22.68 -2.65
C SER A 262 -13.60 22.28 -1.19
N MET A 263 -13.20 23.19 -0.29
CA MET A 263 -13.12 22.90 1.13
C MET A 263 -13.82 23.97 1.94
N ASP A 264 -14.18 23.63 3.18
CA ASP A 264 -14.56 24.60 4.18
C ASP A 264 -14.00 24.18 5.55
N THR A 265 -13.76 25.15 6.42
CA THR A 265 -13.21 24.92 7.74
C THR A 265 -14.05 25.53 8.85
N PHE A 266 -14.13 24.82 9.97
CA PHE A 266 -14.90 25.24 11.14
C PHE A 266 -14.04 25.15 12.41
N PRO A 267 -13.94 26.21 13.22
CA PRO A 267 -13.14 26.19 14.43
C PRO A 267 -13.75 25.28 15.49
N VAL A 268 -12.92 24.44 16.10
CA VAL A 268 -13.35 23.45 17.09
C VAL A 268 -12.35 23.33 18.24
N THR A 269 -12.83 22.83 19.38
CA THR A 269 -11.98 22.36 20.47
C THR A 269 -11.99 20.84 20.49
N VAL A 270 -10.83 20.21 20.33
CA VAL A 270 -10.70 18.74 20.37
C VAL A 270 -10.37 18.28 21.78
N SER A 271 -11.09 17.27 22.26
CA SER A 271 -10.88 16.62 23.55
C SER A 271 -11.02 15.09 23.43
N GLY A 272 -10.70 14.39 24.52
CA GLY A 272 -10.74 12.93 24.57
C GLY A 272 -9.47 12.28 23.98
N ASN A 273 -9.40 10.96 24.08
CA ASN A 273 -8.28 10.17 23.55
C ASN A 273 -8.81 8.95 22.80
N ALA A 274 -8.55 8.92 21.50
CA ALA A 274 -8.78 7.75 20.65
C ALA A 274 -7.44 7.06 20.42
N GLU A 275 -7.23 5.89 21.02
CA GLU A 275 -6.04 5.09 20.71
C GLU A 275 -6.11 4.64 19.24
N GLY A 276 -5.29 5.25 18.40
CA GLY A 276 -5.14 4.88 16.99
C GLY A 276 -4.10 3.77 16.79
N ARG A 277 -4.19 3.13 15.63
CA ARG A 277 -3.18 2.17 15.15
C ARG A 277 -2.80 2.51 13.73
N ALA A 278 -1.53 2.36 13.40
CA ALA A 278 -1.05 2.39 12.02
C ALA A 278 -1.33 1.06 11.31
N TYR A 279 -1.26 -0.05 12.06
CA TYR A 279 -1.59 -1.39 11.61
C TYR A 279 -2.06 -2.27 12.78
N ILE A 280 -2.79 -3.34 12.46
CA ILE A 280 -3.16 -4.42 13.39
C ILE A 280 -2.62 -5.76 12.88
N ASN A 281 -2.39 -6.70 13.80
CA ASN A 281 -1.84 -8.02 13.49
C ASN A 281 -2.66 -9.12 14.13
N ALA A 282 -2.74 -10.27 13.46
CA ALA A 282 -3.18 -11.53 14.01
C ALA A 282 -2.04 -12.56 13.90
N ARG A 283 -1.79 -13.33 14.96
CA ARG A 283 -0.77 -14.38 14.98
C ARG A 283 -1.36 -15.61 15.63
N GLY A 284 -1.00 -16.77 15.11
CA GLY A 284 -1.38 -18.02 15.73
C GLY A 284 -0.54 -19.17 15.24
N GLU A 285 -0.80 -20.32 15.84
CA GLU A 285 -0.11 -21.55 15.51
C GLU A 285 -1.12 -22.70 15.46
N LYS A 286 -0.93 -23.61 14.53
CA LYS A 286 -1.77 -24.80 14.35
C LYS A 286 -0.90 -26.04 14.47
N GLU A 287 -1.30 -26.96 15.34
CA GLU A 287 -0.65 -28.25 15.46
C GLU A 287 -1.17 -29.18 14.35
N GLU A 288 -0.26 -29.73 13.58
CA GLU A 288 -0.54 -30.74 12.56
C GLU A 288 0.25 -32.01 12.89
N SER A 289 -0.10 -33.13 12.24
CA SER A 289 0.56 -34.42 12.49
C SER A 289 2.09 -34.41 12.33
N ASN A 290 2.62 -33.50 11.52
CA ASN A 290 4.05 -33.36 11.24
C ASN A 290 4.70 -32.17 11.98
N GLY A 291 3.97 -31.54 12.90
CA GLY A 291 4.45 -30.50 13.81
C GLY A 291 3.69 -29.18 13.67
N LYS A 292 4.26 -28.14 14.29
CA LYS A 292 3.60 -26.87 14.50
C LYS A 292 3.81 -25.89 13.35
N PHE A 293 2.73 -25.44 12.74
CA PHE A 293 2.72 -24.36 11.76
C PHE A 293 2.44 -23.03 12.46
N GLY A 294 3.16 -21.97 12.09
CA GLY A 294 2.91 -20.61 12.53
C GLY A 294 2.39 -19.74 11.38
N TYR A 295 1.48 -18.83 11.70
CA TYR A 295 1.05 -17.76 10.80
C TYR A 295 1.09 -16.39 11.47
N GLU A 296 1.29 -15.38 10.64
CA GLU A 296 1.15 -13.98 10.99
C GLU A 296 0.41 -13.27 9.86
N ALA A 297 -0.58 -12.46 10.18
CA ALA A 297 -1.29 -11.59 9.26
C ALA A 297 -1.35 -10.16 9.80
N SER A 298 -1.33 -9.17 8.92
CA SER A 298 -1.39 -7.75 9.28
C SER A 298 -2.26 -6.96 8.30
N SER A 299 -2.89 -5.90 8.80
CA SER A 299 -3.68 -4.93 8.04
C SER A 299 -3.23 -3.53 8.42
N SER A 300 -3.08 -2.64 7.44
CA SER A 300 -3.03 -1.20 7.71
C SER A 300 -4.33 -0.73 8.38
N ASN A 301 -4.35 0.48 8.94
CA ASN A 301 -5.56 1.05 9.53
C ASN A 301 -6.72 1.20 8.54
N ALA A 302 -7.93 1.47 9.03
CA ALA A 302 -9.12 1.47 8.19
C ALA A 302 -9.10 2.55 7.10
N TRP A 303 -8.31 3.63 7.23
CA TRP A 303 -8.14 4.58 6.13
C TRP A 303 -7.62 3.88 4.87
N TYR A 304 -6.63 3.00 5.05
CA TYR A 304 -5.92 2.30 3.97
C TYR A 304 -6.47 0.91 3.64
N ALA A 305 -7.14 0.25 4.60
CA ALA A 305 -7.48 -1.15 4.49
C ALA A 305 -8.98 -1.40 4.68
N ARG A 306 -9.62 -1.93 3.64
CA ARG A 306 -11.01 -2.40 3.68
C ARG A 306 -11.10 -3.82 4.24
N PRO A 307 -11.95 -4.09 5.24
CA PRO A 307 -12.17 -5.45 5.72
C PRO A 307 -12.77 -6.34 4.63
N LEU A 308 -12.32 -7.59 4.56
CA LEU A 308 -12.76 -8.51 3.52
C LEU A 308 -14.22 -8.95 3.67
N ASN A 309 -14.75 -8.90 4.88
CA ASN A 309 -16.15 -9.20 5.19
C ASN A 309 -17.10 -8.00 4.98
N THR A 310 -16.68 -6.98 4.23
CA THR A 310 -17.57 -5.95 3.69
C THR A 310 -18.07 -6.35 2.30
N ASP A 311 -18.95 -5.55 1.68
CA ASP A 311 -19.52 -5.81 0.33
C ASP A 311 -18.48 -5.72 -0.81
N ILE A 312 -17.39 -6.50 -0.75
CA ILE A 312 -16.41 -6.63 -1.83
C ILE A 312 -17.10 -7.42 -2.94
N LYS A 313 -17.40 -6.73 -4.04
CA LYS A 313 -18.15 -7.33 -5.13
C LYS A 313 -17.22 -8.00 -6.13
N ARG A 314 -16.04 -7.44 -6.41
CA ARG A 314 -15.15 -7.89 -7.49
C ARG A 314 -13.71 -8.03 -7.02
N ILE A 315 -13.25 -9.27 -6.87
CA ILE A 315 -11.86 -9.59 -6.49
C ILE A 315 -11.23 -10.55 -7.51
N GLY A 316 -9.93 -10.43 -7.74
CA GLY A 316 -9.17 -11.35 -8.60
C GLY A 316 -7.96 -11.97 -7.89
N ILE A 317 -7.60 -13.21 -8.21
CA ILE A 317 -6.29 -13.75 -7.83
C ILE A 317 -5.33 -13.42 -8.98
N ALA A 318 -4.58 -12.34 -8.83
CA ALA A 318 -3.77 -11.76 -9.90
C ALA A 318 -2.31 -12.24 -9.90
N SER A 319 -1.88 -12.98 -8.87
CA SER A 319 -0.57 -13.64 -8.81
C SER A 319 -0.66 -14.87 -7.93
N LEU A 320 -0.31 -16.03 -8.47
CA LEU A 320 -0.13 -17.25 -7.69
C LEU A 320 1.12 -17.96 -8.21
N SER A 321 2.13 -18.10 -7.34
CA SER A 321 3.40 -18.71 -7.74
C SER A 321 3.95 -19.65 -6.69
N VAL A 322 4.73 -20.61 -7.17
CA VAL A 322 5.55 -21.49 -6.37
C VAL A 322 7.00 -21.32 -6.78
N SER A 323 7.90 -21.21 -5.82
CA SER A 323 9.33 -21.31 -6.06
C SER A 323 9.99 -22.17 -4.98
N GLY A 324 11.22 -22.61 -5.21
CA GLY A 324 11.94 -23.30 -4.15
C GLY A 324 13.32 -23.77 -4.53
N THR A 325 14.19 -23.84 -3.53
CA THR A 325 15.49 -24.47 -3.64
C THR A 325 15.33 -25.96 -3.31
N LEU A 326 15.52 -26.81 -4.32
CA LEU A 326 15.29 -28.25 -4.32
C LEU A 326 16.55 -29.07 -4.01
N TYR A 327 17.71 -28.41 -3.93
CA TYR A 327 18.99 -29.01 -3.60
C TYR A 327 19.66 -28.30 -2.42
N LYS A 328 20.25 -29.06 -1.49
CA LYS A 328 21.05 -28.52 -0.38
C LYS A 328 22.20 -29.46 -0.07
N GLU A 329 23.39 -28.89 0.09
CA GLU A 329 24.60 -29.59 0.53
C GLU A 329 25.08 -29.02 1.86
N GLU A 330 25.33 -29.90 2.82
CA GLU A 330 25.91 -29.54 4.12
C GLU A 330 27.22 -30.29 4.32
N THR A 331 28.27 -29.57 4.70
CA THR A 331 29.60 -30.13 4.96
C THR A 331 29.93 -29.96 6.44
N GLU A 332 30.15 -31.07 7.13
CA GLU A 332 30.66 -31.10 8.50
C GLU A 332 32.10 -31.62 8.52
N THR A 333 32.99 -30.87 9.16
CA THR A 333 34.40 -31.26 9.33
C THR A 333 34.66 -31.59 10.79
N THR A 334 35.09 -32.81 11.07
CA THR A 334 35.52 -33.25 12.40
C THR A 334 37.02 -33.51 12.40
N GLU A 335 37.73 -32.98 13.39
CA GLU A 335 39.16 -33.20 13.57
C GLU A 335 39.40 -34.04 14.83
N LYS A 336 40.16 -35.13 14.70
CA LYS A 336 40.58 -35.97 15.82
C LYS A 336 42.10 -36.13 15.80
N GLU A 337 42.75 -35.87 16.92
CA GLU A 337 44.14 -36.24 17.11
C GLU A 337 44.25 -37.76 17.29
N SER A 338 45.09 -38.41 16.51
CA SER A 338 45.35 -39.85 16.59
C SER A 338 46.83 -40.14 16.81
N TYR A 339 47.12 -41.28 17.43
CA TYR A 339 48.46 -41.72 17.80
C TYR A 339 48.73 -43.06 17.12
N MET A 340 49.80 -43.16 16.33
CA MET A 340 50.23 -44.45 15.78
C MET A 340 51.29 -45.06 16.70
N ASN A 341 51.07 -46.28 17.17
CA ASN A 341 52.07 -47.01 17.95
C ASN A 341 52.85 -47.93 17.00
N GLY A 342 54.09 -47.56 16.69
CA GLY A 342 54.99 -48.31 15.82
C GLY A 342 56.43 -48.28 16.35
N TYR A 343 57.23 -49.26 15.93
CA TYR A 343 58.55 -49.61 16.48
C TYR A 343 59.65 -48.51 16.40
N ALA A 344 59.33 -47.31 15.91
CA ALA A 344 60.25 -46.19 15.76
C ALA A 344 59.53 -44.82 15.95
N GLY A 345 59.17 -44.49 17.19
CA GLY A 345 58.89 -43.11 17.63
C GLY A 345 57.42 -42.65 17.62
N TYR A 346 57.09 -41.77 18.58
CA TYR A 346 55.77 -41.15 18.74
C TYR A 346 55.56 -40.05 17.70
N GLY A 347 54.67 -40.28 16.73
CA GLY A 347 54.18 -39.25 15.82
C GLY A 347 52.71 -38.92 16.11
N LYS A 348 52.41 -37.64 16.38
CA LYS A 348 51.04 -37.12 16.38
C LYS A 348 50.60 -36.85 14.95
N TYR A 349 49.39 -37.26 14.58
CA TYR A 349 48.78 -36.83 13.33
C TYR A 349 47.31 -36.47 13.55
N ASN A 350 46.84 -35.47 12.79
CA ASN A 350 45.45 -35.03 12.82
C ASN A 350 44.68 -35.80 11.75
N VAL A 351 43.59 -36.45 12.14
CA VAL A 351 42.62 -37.06 11.24
C VAL A 351 41.49 -36.07 11.04
N ILE A 352 41.42 -35.49 9.86
CA ILE A 352 40.33 -34.59 9.45
C ILE A 352 39.32 -35.44 8.66
N THR A 353 38.12 -35.63 9.19
CA THR A 353 37.01 -36.29 8.50
C THR A 353 36.02 -35.23 8.04
N THR A 354 35.83 -35.12 6.73
CA THR A 354 34.84 -34.23 6.13
C THR A 354 33.65 -35.08 5.66
N THR A 355 32.47 -34.85 6.24
CA THR A 355 31.21 -35.51 5.85
C THR A 355 30.38 -34.52 5.04
N THR A 356 30.00 -34.89 3.83
CA THR A 356 29.10 -34.10 2.99
C THR A 356 27.75 -34.81 2.90
N THR A 357 26.69 -34.12 3.31
CA THR A 357 25.31 -34.61 3.27
C THR A 357 24.53 -33.81 2.23
N THR A 358 23.89 -34.51 1.29
CA THR A 358 23.12 -33.91 0.20
C THR A 358 21.64 -34.22 0.35
N PHE A 359 20.80 -33.19 0.26
CA PHE A 359 19.35 -33.28 0.22
C PHE A 359 18.87 -32.85 -1.18
N GLU A 360 18.19 -33.74 -1.89
CA GLU A 360 17.73 -33.50 -3.27
C GLU A 360 16.27 -33.92 -3.42
N PHE A 361 15.41 -32.96 -3.77
CA PHE A 361 14.04 -33.23 -4.17
C PHE A 361 14.01 -33.74 -5.63
N PRO A 362 13.20 -34.75 -5.97
CA PRO A 362 13.12 -35.24 -7.34
C PRO A 362 12.72 -34.13 -8.31
N GLN A 363 13.40 -34.05 -9.45
CA GLN A 363 12.94 -33.21 -10.55
C GLN A 363 11.63 -33.77 -11.10
N LEU A 364 10.58 -32.95 -11.07
CA LEU A 364 9.25 -33.30 -11.57
C LEU A 364 8.95 -32.52 -12.85
N ASP A 365 8.08 -33.08 -13.69
CA ASP A 365 7.57 -32.37 -14.86
C ASP A 365 6.70 -31.16 -14.44
N ASP A 366 6.62 -30.16 -15.32
CA ASP A 366 5.82 -28.95 -15.11
C ASP A 366 4.35 -29.25 -14.78
N GLU A 367 3.80 -30.38 -15.27
CA GLU A 367 2.41 -30.78 -15.03
C GLU A 367 2.10 -30.98 -13.53
N TYR A 368 3.04 -31.50 -12.73
CA TYR A 368 2.86 -31.65 -11.28
C TYR A 368 2.70 -30.27 -10.60
N TRP A 369 3.58 -29.33 -10.94
CA TRP A 369 3.56 -27.99 -10.37
C TRP A 369 2.34 -27.18 -10.84
N ASN A 370 1.96 -27.32 -12.11
CA ASN A 370 0.76 -26.68 -12.66
C ASN A 370 -0.50 -27.21 -11.96
N GLN A 371 -0.62 -28.53 -11.78
CA GLN A 371 -1.74 -29.13 -11.06
C GLN A 371 -1.79 -28.67 -9.60
N PHE A 372 -0.65 -28.57 -8.93
CA PHE A 372 -0.55 -28.05 -7.57
C PHE A 372 -1.07 -26.60 -7.46
N LEU A 373 -0.62 -25.72 -8.37
CA LEU A 373 -1.07 -24.32 -8.42
C LEU A 373 -2.57 -24.21 -8.76
N GLU A 374 -3.08 -24.99 -9.71
CA GLU A 374 -4.52 -25.01 -10.04
C GLU A 374 -5.38 -25.46 -8.85
N ASN A 375 -4.92 -26.44 -8.08
CA ASN A 375 -5.61 -26.89 -6.87
C ASN A 375 -5.67 -25.78 -5.81
N ILE A 376 -4.54 -25.09 -5.56
CA ILE A 376 -4.51 -23.93 -4.65
C ILE A 376 -5.44 -22.82 -5.15
N TYR A 377 -5.38 -22.49 -6.45
CA TYR A 377 -6.25 -21.48 -7.05
C TYR A 377 -7.73 -21.82 -6.85
N SER A 378 -8.12 -23.07 -7.06
CA SER A 378 -9.49 -23.54 -6.84
C SER A 378 -9.94 -23.33 -5.38
N ASP A 379 -9.10 -23.69 -4.42
CA ASP A 379 -9.46 -23.57 -3.00
C ASP A 379 -9.50 -22.11 -2.53
N LEU A 380 -8.53 -21.29 -2.94
CA LEU A 380 -8.55 -19.85 -2.67
C LEU A 380 -9.77 -19.17 -3.30
N SER A 381 -10.10 -19.54 -4.54
CA SER A 381 -11.32 -19.08 -5.21
C SER A 381 -12.58 -19.48 -4.43
N SER A 382 -12.60 -20.69 -3.88
CA SER A 382 -13.71 -21.15 -3.03
C SER A 382 -13.79 -20.37 -1.71
N ILE A 383 -12.67 -20.01 -1.08
CA ILE A 383 -12.65 -19.17 0.13
C ILE A 383 -13.27 -17.80 -0.20
N LEU A 384 -12.77 -17.13 -1.24
CA LEU A 384 -13.24 -15.79 -1.61
C LEU A 384 -14.74 -15.77 -1.98
N THR A 385 -15.21 -16.78 -2.70
CA THR A 385 -16.61 -16.85 -3.15
C THR A 385 -17.57 -17.32 -2.06
N LYS A 386 -17.21 -18.34 -1.26
CA LYS A 386 -18.13 -18.93 -0.27
C LYS A 386 -18.07 -18.26 1.10
N ASP A 387 -16.89 -17.88 1.57
CA ASP A 387 -16.71 -17.32 2.91
C ASP A 387 -16.86 -15.79 2.91
N TYR A 388 -16.51 -15.12 1.81
CA TYR A 388 -16.53 -13.66 1.68
C TYR A 388 -17.55 -13.13 0.65
N ASN A 389 -18.34 -14.01 0.02
CA ASN A 389 -19.39 -13.64 -0.94
C ASN A 389 -18.91 -12.73 -2.09
N ALA A 390 -17.64 -12.84 -2.48
CA ALA A 390 -17.07 -12.02 -3.54
C ALA A 390 -17.34 -12.62 -4.93
N THR A 391 -17.51 -11.78 -5.95
CA THR A 391 -17.48 -12.24 -7.35
C THR A 391 -16.03 -12.29 -7.82
N LEU A 392 -15.59 -13.48 -8.24
CA LEU A 392 -14.24 -13.68 -8.73
C LEU A 392 -14.11 -13.22 -10.18
N VAL A 393 -13.15 -12.32 -10.45
CA VAL A 393 -12.69 -12.00 -11.79
C VAL A 393 -11.64 -13.02 -12.21
N SER A 394 -11.80 -13.59 -13.40
CA SER A 394 -10.97 -14.72 -13.82
C SER A 394 -9.52 -14.30 -14.08
N VAL A 395 -8.58 -15.23 -13.84
CA VAL A 395 -7.15 -15.03 -14.15
C VAL A 395 -6.94 -14.66 -15.62
N ASN A 396 -7.72 -15.25 -16.53
CA ASN A 396 -7.59 -14.98 -17.96
C ASN A 396 -8.02 -13.55 -18.32
N GLU A 397 -9.07 -13.03 -17.68
CA GLU A 397 -9.52 -11.64 -17.87
C GLU A 397 -8.46 -10.66 -17.35
N ILE A 398 -7.82 -10.97 -16.22
CA ILE A 398 -6.77 -10.12 -15.63
C ILE A 398 -5.50 -10.13 -16.49
N THR A 399 -5.03 -11.32 -16.86
CA THR A 399 -3.76 -11.51 -17.57
C THR A 399 -3.80 -11.05 -19.03
N THR A 400 -5.00 -10.88 -19.61
CA THR A 400 -5.18 -10.32 -20.97
C THR A 400 -5.28 -8.79 -20.98
N ASN A 401 -5.42 -8.15 -19.82
CA ASN A 401 -5.45 -6.69 -19.73
C ASN A 401 -4.07 -6.10 -20.13
N PRO A 402 -4.00 -5.10 -21.02
CA PRO A 402 -2.73 -4.50 -21.43
C PRO A 402 -1.88 -3.94 -20.29
N ILE A 403 -2.50 -3.37 -19.24
CA ILE A 403 -1.81 -2.82 -18.07
C ILE A 403 -1.09 -3.93 -17.31
N TYR A 404 -1.66 -5.14 -17.30
CA TYR A 404 -1.06 -6.29 -16.62
C TYR A 404 0.32 -6.66 -17.20
N ASN A 405 0.59 -6.31 -18.46
CA ASN A 405 1.89 -6.55 -19.07
C ASN A 405 3.02 -5.73 -18.46
N GLU A 406 2.72 -4.65 -17.74
CA GLU A 406 3.70 -3.79 -17.07
C GLU A 406 4.25 -4.42 -15.77
N PHE A 407 3.60 -5.46 -15.23
CA PHE A 407 4.13 -6.20 -14.06
C PHE A 407 5.33 -7.09 -14.42
N TYR A 408 6.04 -7.55 -13.38
CA TYR A 408 7.28 -8.31 -13.50
C TYR A 408 7.09 -9.64 -14.21
N THR A 409 7.80 -9.81 -15.33
CA THR A 409 7.77 -11.04 -16.09
C THR A 409 8.31 -12.20 -15.24
N PRO A 410 7.56 -13.29 -15.11
CA PRO A 410 8.04 -14.47 -14.41
C PRO A 410 9.24 -15.07 -15.14
N GLN A 411 10.26 -15.45 -14.36
CA GLN A 411 11.29 -16.37 -14.86
C GLN A 411 10.91 -17.77 -14.38
N ASP A 412 10.15 -18.47 -15.22
CA ASP A 412 9.87 -19.86 -14.99
C ASP A 412 11.16 -20.67 -15.14
N GLU A 413 11.45 -21.49 -14.15
CA GLU A 413 12.64 -22.34 -14.10
C GLU A 413 12.25 -23.66 -13.47
N ASN A 414 12.64 -24.79 -14.07
CA ASN A 414 12.41 -26.10 -13.49
C ASN A 414 13.62 -26.98 -13.78
N ASN A 415 14.54 -27.03 -12.82
CA ASN A 415 15.71 -27.90 -12.86
C ASN A 415 15.88 -28.62 -11.53
N LYS A 416 16.95 -29.40 -11.40
CA LYS A 416 17.22 -30.23 -10.22
C LYS A 416 17.45 -29.42 -8.94
N GLU A 417 17.95 -28.20 -9.06
CA GLU A 417 18.33 -27.36 -7.93
C GLU A 417 17.25 -26.35 -7.56
N TYR A 418 16.45 -25.93 -8.54
CA TYR A 418 15.52 -24.82 -8.39
C TYR A 418 14.24 -25.01 -9.21
N ILE A 419 13.12 -24.59 -8.60
CA ILE A 419 11.83 -24.45 -9.24
C ILE A 419 11.33 -23.01 -9.08
N ALA A 420 10.75 -22.46 -10.14
CA ALA A 420 9.92 -21.26 -10.15
C ALA A 420 8.83 -21.47 -11.21
N LYS A 421 7.56 -21.45 -10.78
CA LYS A 421 6.39 -21.61 -11.65
C LYS A 421 5.28 -20.67 -11.22
N ASN A 422 4.55 -20.17 -12.19
CA ASN A 422 3.40 -19.29 -11.99
C ASN A 422 2.13 -19.97 -12.49
N LEU A 423 0.99 -19.63 -11.88
CA LEU A 423 -0.31 -20.11 -12.33
C LEU A 423 -0.60 -19.52 -13.71
N ARG A 424 -0.66 -20.36 -14.74
CA ARG A 424 -0.98 -19.95 -16.12
C ARG A 424 -0.08 -18.80 -16.57
N ASN A 425 -0.67 -17.65 -16.93
CA ASN A 425 0.04 -16.45 -17.39
C ASN A 425 0.19 -15.39 -16.29
N THR A 426 -0.03 -15.74 -15.01
CA THR A 426 0.14 -14.75 -13.95
C THR A 426 1.60 -14.30 -13.81
N LYS A 427 1.78 -13.03 -13.50
CA LYS A 427 3.05 -12.36 -13.24
C LYS A 427 3.22 -12.14 -11.75
N ARG A 428 4.46 -11.83 -11.35
CA ARG A 428 4.74 -11.36 -10.00
C ARG A 428 4.31 -9.89 -9.89
N LEU A 429 3.48 -9.57 -8.90
CA LEU A 429 3.01 -8.17 -8.69
C LEU A 429 3.93 -7.37 -7.77
N ILE A 430 4.80 -8.03 -7.00
CA ILE A 430 5.67 -7.39 -6.02
C ILE A 430 7.13 -7.45 -6.49
N ALA A 431 7.83 -6.32 -6.49
CA ALA A 431 9.25 -6.28 -6.80
C ALA A 431 10.08 -7.01 -5.73
N THR A 432 10.96 -7.94 -6.13
CA THR A 432 11.85 -8.65 -5.20
C THR A 432 13.30 -8.56 -5.70
N GLY A 433 13.90 -7.37 -5.66
CA GLY A 433 15.28 -7.17 -6.13
C GLY A 433 15.62 -5.72 -6.44
N LEU A 434 16.59 -5.51 -7.35
CA LEU A 434 16.97 -4.17 -7.84
C LEU A 434 15.80 -3.45 -8.54
N GLU A 435 14.83 -4.20 -9.07
CA GLU A 435 13.56 -3.68 -9.58
C GLU A 435 12.80 -2.82 -8.56
N ALA A 436 12.91 -3.13 -7.26
CA ALA A 436 12.27 -2.35 -6.19
C ALA A 436 12.85 -0.93 -6.03
N LEU A 437 14.02 -0.65 -6.64
CA LEU A 437 14.57 0.70 -6.71
C LEU A 437 13.92 1.50 -7.85
N GLY A 438 13.54 0.84 -8.94
CA GLY A 438 12.86 1.45 -10.10
C GLY A 438 11.35 1.59 -9.92
N ASP A 439 10.72 0.78 -9.07
CA ASP A 439 9.28 0.80 -8.78
C ASP A 439 8.87 1.91 -7.77
N ARG A 440 9.79 2.83 -7.48
CA ARG A 440 9.52 3.92 -6.54
C ARG A 440 8.76 5.05 -7.23
N THR A 441 7.49 5.16 -6.90
CA THR A 441 6.61 6.24 -7.33
C THR A 441 6.41 7.24 -6.18
N THR A 442 6.43 8.53 -6.49
CA THR A 442 6.09 9.57 -5.50
C THR A 442 4.62 9.48 -5.12
N ASN A 443 4.28 9.59 -3.83
CA ASN A 443 2.90 9.45 -3.34
C ASN A 443 1.89 10.36 -4.07
N LEU A 444 2.32 11.56 -4.50
CA LEU A 444 1.46 12.52 -5.22
C LEU A 444 0.93 11.99 -6.57
N ILE A 445 1.60 10.99 -7.16
CA ILE A 445 1.23 10.33 -8.41
C ILE A 445 1.11 8.81 -8.23
N ALA A 446 0.90 8.34 -6.99
CA ALA A 446 0.77 6.91 -6.70
C ALA A 446 -0.41 6.27 -7.43
N ASP A 447 -1.43 7.06 -7.80
CA ASP A 447 -2.55 6.63 -8.62
C ASP A 447 -2.11 6.18 -10.03
N ASP A 448 -0.91 6.55 -10.49
CA ASP A 448 -0.34 6.11 -11.77
C ASP A 448 0.45 4.81 -11.72
N ALA A 449 0.66 4.26 -10.53
CA ALA A 449 1.30 2.95 -10.41
C ALA A 449 0.48 1.86 -11.12
N THR A 450 1.15 0.78 -11.52
CA THR A 450 0.54 -0.30 -12.31
C THR A 450 -0.67 -0.92 -11.61
N MET A 451 -0.60 -1.13 -10.30
CA MET A 451 -1.68 -1.71 -9.49
C MET A 451 -2.96 -0.86 -9.49
N PRO A 452 -2.95 0.42 -9.05
CA PRO A 452 -4.17 1.25 -9.08
C PRO A 452 -4.73 1.44 -10.49
N ARG A 453 -3.87 1.52 -11.51
CA ARG A 453 -4.31 1.56 -12.92
C ARG A 453 -5.07 0.29 -13.32
N LEU A 454 -4.57 -0.89 -12.96
CA LEU A 454 -5.24 -2.17 -13.22
C LEU A 454 -6.59 -2.25 -12.50
N LEU A 455 -6.63 -1.93 -11.20
CA LEU A 455 -7.85 -1.98 -10.40
C LEU A 455 -8.97 -1.12 -11.02
N ARG A 456 -8.63 0.11 -11.41
CA ARG A 456 -9.58 1.04 -12.04
C ARG A 456 -10.02 0.58 -13.43
N ASP A 457 -9.10 0.15 -14.28
CA ASP A 457 -9.41 -0.25 -15.67
C ASP A 457 -10.32 -1.48 -15.71
N MET A 458 -10.11 -2.42 -14.78
CA MET A 458 -10.90 -3.65 -14.68
C MET A 458 -12.11 -3.56 -13.74
N ASN A 459 -12.33 -2.39 -13.11
CA ASN A 459 -13.33 -2.18 -12.07
C ASN A 459 -13.26 -3.28 -10.98
N LEU A 460 -12.08 -3.50 -10.43
CA LEU A 460 -11.81 -4.44 -9.34
C LEU A 460 -11.83 -3.69 -8.00
N ASP A 461 -12.48 -4.26 -7.00
CA ASP A 461 -12.35 -3.78 -5.62
C ASP A 461 -10.95 -4.11 -5.07
N ALA A 462 -10.45 -5.30 -5.38
CA ALA A 462 -9.14 -5.78 -4.92
C ALA A 462 -8.55 -6.88 -5.79
N VAL A 463 -7.25 -7.13 -5.58
CA VAL A 463 -6.56 -8.32 -6.07
C VAL A 463 -5.79 -9.03 -4.95
N MET A 464 -5.74 -10.36 -5.03
CA MET A 464 -4.97 -11.23 -4.16
C MET A 464 -3.71 -11.72 -4.87
N SER A 465 -2.60 -11.73 -4.14
CA SER A 465 -1.33 -12.33 -4.52
C SER A 465 -0.91 -13.39 -3.52
N VAL A 466 -0.43 -14.54 -3.97
CA VAL A 466 0.11 -15.61 -3.13
C VAL A 466 1.43 -16.12 -3.72
N VAL A 467 2.43 -16.25 -2.87
CA VAL A 467 3.76 -16.77 -3.20
C VAL A 467 4.09 -17.89 -2.22
N ILE A 468 4.36 -19.08 -2.74
CA ILE A 468 4.75 -20.25 -1.96
C ILE A 468 6.22 -20.52 -2.24
N ASN A 469 7.07 -20.42 -1.22
CA ASN A 469 8.48 -20.73 -1.34
C ASN A 469 8.81 -22.02 -0.56
N TYR A 470 9.47 -22.97 -1.22
CA TYR A 470 9.95 -24.18 -0.59
C TYR A 470 11.46 -24.17 -0.39
N GLN A 471 11.90 -24.84 0.69
CA GLN A 471 13.29 -25.17 0.90
C GLN A 471 13.42 -26.66 1.22
N VAL A 472 14.32 -27.36 0.52
CA VAL A 472 14.63 -28.75 0.85
C VAL A 472 15.39 -28.83 2.18
N ALA A 473 15.00 -29.80 3.01
CA ALA A 473 15.65 -30.11 4.28
C ALA A 473 15.52 -31.61 4.59
N ALA A 474 16.08 -32.04 5.71
CA ALA A 474 15.74 -33.30 6.34
C ALA A 474 14.87 -33.10 7.59
N ASN A 475 13.96 -34.04 7.83
CA ASN A 475 13.28 -34.16 9.11
C ASN A 475 14.17 -34.86 10.15
N ASN A 476 13.64 -35.06 11.37
CA ASN A 476 14.34 -35.71 12.47
C ASN A 476 14.78 -37.16 12.19
N ASP A 477 14.18 -37.82 11.19
CA ASP A 477 14.51 -39.19 10.77
C ASP A 477 15.45 -39.23 9.54
N ASN A 478 16.10 -38.10 9.21
CA ASN A 478 16.94 -37.92 8.02
C ASN A 478 16.21 -38.16 6.69
N LYS A 479 14.88 -38.02 6.64
CA LYS A 479 14.10 -38.07 5.40
C LYS A 479 13.94 -36.69 4.79
N ILE A 480 14.01 -36.62 3.46
CA ILE A 480 13.88 -35.38 2.70
C ILE A 480 12.47 -34.80 2.85
N VAL A 481 12.39 -33.50 3.07
CA VAL A 481 11.13 -32.74 3.20
C VAL A 481 11.22 -31.40 2.46
N LEU A 482 10.05 -30.83 2.13
CA LEU A 482 9.94 -29.45 1.66
C LEU A 482 9.37 -28.57 2.78
N LEU A 483 10.12 -27.55 3.19
CA LEU A 483 9.68 -26.58 4.20
C LEU A 483 8.91 -25.44 3.51
N PRO A 484 7.60 -25.26 3.79
CA PRO A 484 6.83 -24.17 3.22
C PRO A 484 7.14 -22.83 3.90
N ASN A 485 7.30 -21.79 3.09
CA ASN A 485 7.30 -20.39 3.48
C ASN A 485 6.40 -19.61 2.52
N VAL A 486 5.18 -19.37 2.96
CA VAL A 486 4.13 -18.74 2.16
C VAL A 486 4.02 -17.28 2.53
N SER A 487 3.74 -16.44 1.54
CA SER A 487 3.34 -15.05 1.73
C SER A 487 2.11 -14.76 0.87
N TYR A 488 1.15 -14.04 1.41
CA TYR A 488 -0.02 -13.60 0.66
C TYR A 488 -0.33 -12.14 0.96
N ARG A 489 -1.03 -11.48 0.03
CA ARG A 489 -1.39 -10.06 0.11
C ARG A 489 -2.70 -9.80 -0.63
N VAL A 490 -3.53 -8.92 -0.09
CA VAL A 490 -4.70 -8.35 -0.76
C VAL A 490 -4.51 -6.84 -0.86
N GLU A 491 -4.63 -6.31 -2.07
CA GLU A 491 -4.49 -4.89 -2.39
C GLU A 491 -5.76 -4.37 -3.05
N GLY A 492 -6.22 -3.18 -2.66
CA GLY A 492 -7.41 -2.56 -3.20
C GLY A 492 -7.40 -1.05 -2.99
N LEU A 493 -8.46 -0.38 -3.43
CA LEU A 493 -8.58 1.08 -3.26
C LEU A 493 -8.73 1.45 -1.77
N ASP A 494 -8.22 2.60 -1.36
CA ASP A 494 -8.38 3.10 0.01
C ASP A 494 -9.47 4.18 0.13
N GLN A 495 -9.72 4.68 1.36
CA GLN A 495 -10.78 5.66 1.63
C GLN A 495 -10.54 7.03 1.01
N SER A 496 -9.37 7.30 0.40
CA SER A 496 -9.20 8.55 -0.34
C SER A 496 -10.11 8.62 -1.56
N PHE A 497 -10.46 7.47 -2.16
CA PHE A 497 -11.13 7.37 -3.47
C PHE A 497 -10.47 8.22 -4.57
N ASP A 498 -9.19 8.56 -4.41
CA ASP A 498 -8.45 9.42 -5.35
C ASP A 498 -7.84 8.62 -6.54
N GLY A 499 -8.04 7.30 -6.52
CA GLY A 499 -7.53 6.34 -7.49
C GLY A 499 -6.23 5.65 -7.06
N THR A 500 -5.74 5.89 -5.85
CA THR A 500 -4.63 5.13 -5.25
C THR A 500 -5.11 3.79 -4.67
N SER A 501 -4.16 2.88 -4.44
CA SER A 501 -4.41 1.56 -3.85
C SER A 501 -3.46 1.30 -2.69
N SER A 502 -3.94 0.54 -1.72
CA SER A 502 -3.22 0.22 -0.49
C SER A 502 -3.36 -1.26 -0.14
N VAL A 503 -2.48 -1.72 0.77
CA VAL A 503 -2.54 -3.09 1.29
C VAL A 503 -3.67 -3.19 2.30
N TRP A 504 -4.69 -3.98 1.97
CA TRP A 504 -5.77 -4.27 2.89
C TRP A 504 -5.36 -5.36 3.89
N MET A 505 -4.61 -6.34 3.42
CA MET A 505 -4.17 -7.47 4.22
C MET A 505 -2.89 -8.05 3.64
N GLN A 506 -2.01 -8.53 4.50
CA GLN A 506 -0.90 -9.40 4.12
C GLN A 506 -0.64 -10.42 5.20
N GLY A 507 -0.05 -11.56 4.85
CA GLY A 507 0.32 -12.56 5.83
C GLY A 507 1.41 -13.50 5.37
N SER A 508 1.93 -14.26 6.32
CA SER A 508 2.96 -15.27 6.10
C SER A 508 2.67 -16.53 6.90
N ILE A 509 3.05 -17.68 6.33
CA ILE A 509 2.90 -19.00 6.95
C ILE A 509 4.22 -19.73 6.85
N LYS A 510 4.66 -20.33 7.94
CA LYS A 510 5.85 -21.18 8.00
C LYS A 510 5.56 -22.42 8.81
N GLY A 511 6.14 -23.54 8.43
CA GLY A 511 5.96 -24.77 9.19
C GLY A 511 6.89 -25.89 8.75
N PRO A 512 6.74 -27.06 9.38
CA PRO A 512 7.49 -28.25 9.04
C PRO A 512 7.04 -28.84 7.70
N GLY A 513 7.97 -29.50 7.02
CA GLY A 513 7.66 -30.31 5.85
C GLY A 513 7.14 -31.69 6.23
N VAL A 514 6.67 -32.44 5.23
CA VAL A 514 6.32 -33.86 5.36
C VAL A 514 7.32 -34.72 4.58
N PRO A 515 7.73 -35.87 5.15
CA PRO A 515 8.52 -36.83 4.40
C PRO A 515 7.69 -37.43 3.26
N PHE A 516 8.40 -37.88 2.23
CA PHE A 516 7.78 -38.49 1.05
C PHE A 516 8.67 -39.58 0.47
N ASP A 517 8.03 -40.48 -0.28
CA ASP A 517 8.69 -41.50 -1.08
C ASP A 517 8.55 -41.18 -2.58
N LYS A 518 9.58 -41.48 -3.37
CA LYS A 518 9.55 -41.22 -4.83
C LYS A 518 8.40 -41.91 -5.55
N SER A 519 7.88 -43.03 -5.01
CA SER A 519 6.74 -43.77 -5.57
C SER A 519 5.42 -43.00 -5.50
N GLU A 520 5.31 -41.96 -4.68
CA GLU A 520 4.11 -41.13 -4.58
C GLU A 520 3.89 -40.29 -5.86
N PHE A 521 4.95 -39.95 -6.58
CA PHE A 521 4.89 -39.23 -7.85
C PHE A 521 4.40 -40.08 -9.02
N ASN A 522 3.72 -41.20 -8.76
CA ASN A 522 2.84 -41.84 -9.75
C ASN A 522 1.46 -41.14 -9.80
N ASN A 523 1.20 -40.19 -8.90
CA ASN A 523 -0.02 -39.40 -8.82
C ASN A 523 0.30 -37.91 -8.99
N LEU A 524 -0.30 -37.25 -9.99
CA LEU A 524 -0.15 -35.80 -10.23
C LEU A 524 -0.49 -34.92 -9.01
N ASN A 525 -1.33 -35.42 -8.10
CA ASN A 525 -1.70 -34.71 -6.87
C ASN A 525 -0.78 -34.98 -5.67
N ALA A 526 0.33 -35.71 -5.84
CA ALA A 526 1.26 -35.99 -4.74
C ALA A 526 1.80 -34.69 -4.10
N LEU A 527 2.03 -33.64 -4.90
CA LEU A 527 2.46 -32.34 -4.41
C LEU A 527 1.44 -31.65 -3.49
N ASN A 528 0.14 -31.97 -3.57
CA ASN A 528 -0.83 -31.42 -2.62
C ASN A 528 -0.49 -31.83 -1.19
N ARG A 529 -0.12 -33.11 -0.99
CA ARG A 529 0.30 -33.63 0.30
C ARG A 529 1.70 -33.12 0.67
N ILE A 530 2.66 -33.30 -0.23
CA ILE A 530 4.08 -33.02 0.05
C ILE A 530 4.34 -31.53 0.25
N GLY A 531 3.72 -30.72 -0.59
CA GLY A 531 3.72 -29.26 -0.49
C GLY A 531 2.77 -28.72 0.58
N GLN A 532 2.02 -29.57 1.28
CA GLN A 532 1.13 -29.15 2.38
C GLN A 532 0.02 -28.19 1.94
N LYS A 533 -0.57 -28.39 0.75
CA LYS A 533 -1.61 -27.53 0.16
C LYS A 533 -2.74 -27.24 1.16
N ASP A 534 -3.35 -28.28 1.70
CA ASP A 534 -4.56 -28.16 2.52
C ASP A 534 -4.26 -27.38 3.81
N VAL A 535 -3.11 -27.66 4.45
CA VAL A 535 -2.65 -26.92 5.64
C VAL A 535 -2.38 -25.45 5.29
N ILE A 536 -1.71 -25.17 4.18
CA ILE A 536 -1.43 -23.79 3.74
C ILE A 536 -2.74 -23.03 3.52
N VAL A 537 -3.67 -23.59 2.74
CA VAL A 537 -4.95 -22.95 2.42
C VAL A 537 -5.78 -22.74 3.68
N ASP A 538 -5.85 -23.73 4.57
CA ASP A 538 -6.53 -23.62 5.86
C ASP A 538 -5.95 -22.51 6.72
N LEU A 539 -4.62 -22.37 6.75
CA LEU A 539 -3.94 -21.32 7.51
C LEU A 539 -4.11 -19.95 6.89
N ILE A 540 -4.17 -19.82 5.56
CA ILE A 540 -4.58 -18.58 4.89
C ILE A 540 -5.99 -18.21 5.37
N LYS A 541 -6.95 -19.14 5.27
CA LYS A 541 -8.33 -18.92 5.74
C LYS A 541 -8.40 -18.51 7.21
N GLN A 542 -7.70 -19.25 8.10
CA GLN A 542 -7.69 -18.97 9.53
C GLN A 542 -7.09 -17.59 9.84
N SER A 543 -5.95 -17.27 9.21
CA SER A 543 -5.28 -15.98 9.44
C SER A 543 -6.09 -14.79 8.89
N MET A 544 -6.79 -14.95 7.77
CA MET A 544 -7.75 -13.95 7.27
C MET A 544 -8.91 -13.75 8.25
N LYS A 545 -9.45 -14.85 8.79
CA LYS A 545 -10.54 -14.81 9.79
C LYS A 545 -10.10 -14.07 11.06
N ASP A 546 -8.98 -14.46 11.66
CA ASP A 546 -8.49 -13.84 12.90
C ASP A 546 -8.18 -12.36 12.71
N LEU A 547 -7.60 -11.98 11.57
CA LEU A 547 -7.36 -10.57 11.27
C LEU A 547 -8.66 -9.80 11.09
N THR A 548 -9.69 -10.43 10.50
CA THR A 548 -11.03 -9.83 10.38
C THR A 548 -11.64 -9.59 11.77
N GLU A 549 -11.49 -10.53 12.70
CA GLU A 549 -11.93 -10.36 14.09
C GLU A 549 -11.19 -9.21 14.80
N GLU A 550 -9.90 -9.01 14.54
CA GLU A 550 -9.14 -7.86 15.04
C GLU A 550 -9.60 -6.54 14.39
N GLN A 551 -9.92 -6.55 13.09
CA GLN A 551 -10.50 -5.40 12.39
C GLN A 551 -11.87 -5.00 12.99
N GLU A 552 -12.71 -5.98 13.34
CA GLU A 552 -14.00 -5.76 14.00
C GLU A 552 -13.86 -5.12 15.37
N LYS A 553 -12.95 -5.64 16.20
CA LYS A 553 -12.66 -5.05 17.53
C LYS A 553 -12.19 -3.60 17.44
N PHE A 554 -11.54 -3.24 16.33
CA PHE A 554 -11.00 -1.90 16.11
C PHE A 554 -11.90 -1.02 15.21
N GLY A 555 -13.12 -1.47 14.90
CA GLY A 555 -14.16 -0.65 14.28
C GLY A 555 -14.03 -0.41 12.78
N TYR A 556 -13.26 -1.22 12.04
CA TYR A 556 -13.05 -0.99 10.61
C TYR A 556 -14.36 -1.05 9.81
N GLN A 557 -15.25 -1.99 10.16
CA GLN A 557 -16.53 -2.19 9.49
C GLN A 557 -17.41 -0.96 9.62
N THR A 558 -17.44 -0.32 10.80
CA THR A 558 -18.20 0.90 11.02
C THR A 558 -17.70 2.03 10.12
N VAL A 559 -16.38 2.23 10.06
CA VAL A 559 -15.76 3.29 9.26
C VAL A 559 -15.99 3.07 7.76
N TRP A 560 -15.81 1.84 7.28
CA TRP A 560 -16.03 1.50 5.87
C TRP A 560 -17.49 1.49 5.48
N LYS A 561 -18.39 1.13 6.39
CA LYS A 561 -19.84 1.27 6.17
C LYS A 561 -20.18 2.72 5.87
N THR A 562 -19.74 3.67 6.70
CA THR A 562 -19.92 5.11 6.43
C THR A 562 -19.24 5.55 5.14
N ALA A 563 -18.08 4.99 4.79
CA ALA A 563 -17.41 5.31 3.54
C ALA A 563 -18.13 4.79 2.29
N LEU A 564 -18.84 3.67 2.38
CA LEU A 564 -19.51 3.03 1.25
C LEU A 564 -20.98 3.43 1.11
N GLU A 565 -21.67 3.71 2.23
CA GLU A 565 -23.08 4.07 2.25
C GLU A 565 -23.33 5.52 1.84
N ASN A 566 -24.52 5.72 1.25
CA ASN A 566 -25.04 6.88 0.52
C ASN A 566 -24.74 6.82 -0.98
#